data_AF-A0A964JQV2-F1
#
_entry.id   AF-A0A964JQV2-F1
#
_cell.length_a   1.000
_cell.length_b   1.000
_cell.length_c   1.000
_cell.angle_alpha   90.00
_cell.angle_beta   90.00
_cell.angle_gamma   90.00
#
_symmetry.space_group_name_H-M   'P 1'
#
loop_
_entity.id
_entity.type
_entity.pdbx_description
1 polymer ?
#
loop_
_entity_poly.entity_id
_entity_poly.type
_entity_poly.pdbx_seq_one_letter_code
_entity_poly.pdbx_strand_id
1 'polypeptide(L)'
;MSGRQIKRRGFTLIEMMIVVAILGILAAIAIPAFVKYVRRSKTTEALMNLRKIFDGSVTYFENEHANRLGARIPMQFPGQGNLAPGETPGRNACCGQPSGGAVVDKCLPENERDAWDHVTWQALSFGVDDPHYFWYNYVSTGVGVSSSFTARAHGNLNCDDNNVFSTFERVGVGSPTGGVVGGAGIFSRNEVE
;
A
#
# COMPACT_ATOMS: atom_id res chain seq x y z
N MET A 1 22.09 -63.32 -17.31
CA MET A 1 21.15 -62.18 -17.35
C MET A 1 21.73 -61.11 -18.26
N SER A 2 21.23 -60.99 -19.50
CA SER A 2 21.72 -59.99 -20.46
C SER A 2 21.05 -58.65 -20.17
N GLY A 3 21.82 -57.69 -19.65
CA GLY A 3 21.34 -56.34 -19.35
C GLY A 3 21.08 -55.56 -20.64
N ARG A 4 19.83 -55.18 -20.88
CA ARG A 4 19.42 -54.33 -22.00
C ARG A 4 20.09 -52.96 -21.87
N GLN A 5 21.14 -52.69 -22.66
CA GLN A 5 21.74 -51.37 -22.72
C GLN A 5 20.75 -50.38 -23.35
N ILE A 6 20.27 -49.44 -22.52
CA ILE A 6 19.49 -48.29 -22.98
C ILE A 6 20.47 -47.36 -23.70
N LYS A 7 20.37 -47.27 -25.03
CA LYS A 7 21.14 -46.30 -25.82
C LYS A 7 20.84 -44.89 -25.31
N ARG A 8 21.82 -44.23 -24.69
CA ARG A 8 21.74 -42.82 -24.33
C ARG A 8 21.80 -41.99 -25.61
N ARG A 9 20.67 -41.48 -26.09
CA ARG A 9 20.63 -40.44 -27.12
C ARG A 9 21.11 -39.13 -26.48
N GLY A 10 22.20 -38.57 -27.00
CA GLY A 10 22.68 -37.24 -26.59
C GLY A 10 21.93 -36.14 -27.35
N PHE A 11 21.73 -35.00 -26.68
CA PHE A 11 21.20 -33.78 -27.30
C PHE A 11 22.22 -33.21 -28.30
N THR A 12 21.73 -32.68 -29.42
CA THR A 12 22.59 -32.00 -30.39
C THR A 12 22.81 -30.54 -29.99
N LEU A 13 23.97 -29.96 -30.33
CA LEU A 13 24.24 -28.54 -30.12
C LEU A 13 23.23 -27.66 -30.86
N ILE A 14 22.80 -28.08 -32.05
CA ILE A 14 21.83 -27.34 -32.85
C ILE A 14 20.44 -27.32 -32.21
N GLU A 15 19.99 -28.41 -31.59
CA GLU A 15 18.74 -28.41 -30.82
C GLU A 15 18.79 -27.39 -29.69
N MET A 16 19.91 -27.32 -28.96
CA MET A 16 20.06 -26.35 -27.88
C MET A 16 20.11 -24.90 -28.39
N MET A 17 20.71 -24.64 -29.56
CA MET A 17 20.71 -23.30 -30.16
C MET A 17 19.31 -22.80 -30.50
N ILE A 18 18.47 -23.67 -31.08
CA ILE A 18 17.09 -23.31 -31.43
C ILE A 18 16.25 -23.07 -30.17
N VAL A 19 16.41 -23.92 -29.14
CA VAL A 19 15.70 -23.75 -27.87
C VAL A 19 16.03 -22.42 -27.21
N VAL A 20 17.32 -22.05 -27.15
CA VAL A 20 17.74 -20.76 -26.58
C VAL A 20 17.21 -19.58 -27.40
N ALA A 21 17.20 -19.69 -28.73
CA ALA A 21 16.65 -18.65 -29.60
C ALA A 21 15.14 -18.43 -29.35
N ILE A 22 14.36 -19.50 -29.23
CA ILE A 22 12.92 -19.41 -28.93
C ILE A 22 12.69 -18.84 -27.52
N LEU A 23 13.45 -19.31 -26.52
CA LEU A 23 13.37 -18.78 -25.15
C LEU A 23 13.71 -17.28 -25.10
N GLY A 24 14.68 -16.82 -25.89
CA GLY A 24 15.04 -15.40 -25.99
C GLY A 24 13.88 -14.53 -26.50
N ILE A 25 13.18 -14.98 -27.55
CA ILE A 25 12.01 -14.28 -28.10
C ILE A 25 10.87 -14.23 -27.08
N LEU A 26 10.58 -15.36 -26.41
CA LEU A 26 9.54 -15.42 -25.39
C LEU A 26 9.86 -14.50 -24.19
N ALA A 27 11.11 -14.50 -23.73
CA ALA A 27 11.55 -13.65 -22.62
C ALA A 27 11.42 -12.16 -22.95
N ALA A 28 11.77 -11.74 -24.18
CA ALA A 28 11.69 -10.34 -24.61
C ALA A 28 10.26 -9.76 -24.53
N ILE A 29 9.24 -10.60 -24.77
CA ILE A 29 7.82 -10.19 -24.67
C ILE A 29 7.30 -10.36 -23.23
N ALA A 30 7.68 -11.46 -22.57
CA ALA A 30 7.15 -11.82 -21.25
C ALA A 30 7.65 -10.90 -20.13
N ILE A 31 8.93 -10.52 -20.13
CA ILE A 31 9.54 -9.69 -19.07
C ILE A 31 8.83 -8.33 -18.91
N PRO A 32 8.68 -7.49 -19.95
CA PRO A 32 8.03 -6.18 -19.78
C PRO A 32 6.55 -6.31 -19.39
N ALA A 33 5.86 -7.33 -19.89
CA ALA A 33 4.47 -7.61 -19.52
C ALA A 33 4.34 -8.00 -18.04
N PHE A 34 5.24 -8.87 -17.56
CA PHE A 34 5.29 -9.28 -16.16
C PHE A 34 5.60 -8.11 -15.22
N VAL A 35 6.58 -7.27 -15.56
CA VAL A 35 6.92 -6.07 -14.76
C VAL A 35 5.73 -5.12 -14.68
N LYS A 36 5.01 -4.90 -15.78
CA LYS A 36 3.77 -4.08 -15.79
C LYS A 36 2.67 -4.68 -14.90
N TYR A 37 2.51 -6.01 -14.93
CA TYR A 37 1.54 -6.70 -14.09
C TYR A 37 1.87 -6.52 -12.59
N VAL A 38 3.12 -6.73 -12.20
CA VAL A 38 3.59 -6.54 -10.82
C VAL A 38 3.36 -5.09 -10.37
N ARG A 39 3.72 -4.10 -11.20
CA ARG A 39 3.48 -2.67 -10.92
C ARG A 39 2.01 -2.35 -10.69
N ARG A 40 1.12 -2.87 -11.54
CA ARG A 40 -0.34 -2.69 -11.37
C ARG A 40 -0.86 -3.36 -10.10
N SER A 41 -0.29 -4.50 -9.72
CA SER A 41 -0.64 -5.16 -8.45
C SER A 41 -0.26 -4.28 -7.26
N LYS A 42 0.96 -3.71 -7.27
CA LYS A 42 1.43 -2.78 -6.24
C LYS A 42 0.49 -1.56 -6.13
N THR A 43 0.15 -0.89 -7.24
CA THR A 43 -0.76 0.25 -7.18
C THR A 43 -2.16 -0.12 -6.68
N THR A 44 -2.69 -1.27 -7.09
CA THR A 44 -4.03 -1.74 -6.65
C THR A 44 -4.09 -1.92 -5.13
N GLU A 45 -3.02 -2.39 -4.50
CA GLU A 45 -2.92 -2.52 -3.04
C GLU A 45 -3.10 -1.18 -2.32
N ALA A 46 -2.37 -0.15 -2.75
CA ALA A 46 -2.50 1.21 -2.20
C ALA A 46 -3.95 1.73 -2.31
N LEU A 47 -4.57 1.55 -3.47
CA LEU A 47 -5.95 2.00 -3.72
C LEU A 47 -6.95 1.25 -2.83
N MET A 48 -6.78 -0.06 -2.64
CA MET A 48 -7.66 -0.86 -1.78
C MET A 48 -7.57 -0.42 -0.31
N ASN A 49 -6.36 -0.21 0.20
CA ASN A 49 -6.17 0.20 1.58
C ASN A 49 -6.63 1.65 1.82
N LEU A 50 -6.39 2.57 0.88
CA LEU A 50 -6.97 3.93 0.93
C LEU A 50 -8.51 3.93 0.87
N ARG A 51 -9.12 2.94 0.21
CA ARG A 51 -10.58 2.75 0.26
C ARG A 51 -11.05 2.33 1.65
N LYS A 52 -10.41 1.35 2.27
CA LYS A 52 -10.72 0.94 3.65
C LYS A 52 -10.60 2.11 4.63
N ILE A 53 -9.53 2.89 4.54
CA ILE A 53 -9.34 4.09 5.37
C ILE A 53 -10.47 5.11 5.14
N PHE A 54 -10.87 5.33 3.89
CA PHE A 54 -11.97 6.22 3.56
C PHE A 54 -13.30 5.72 4.14
N ASP A 55 -13.62 4.44 3.97
CA ASP A 55 -14.87 3.85 4.46
C ASP A 55 -14.93 3.88 6.01
N GLY A 56 -13.79 3.64 6.67
CA GLY A 56 -13.64 3.82 8.12
C GLY A 56 -13.83 5.28 8.54
N SER A 57 -13.35 6.24 7.74
CA SER A 57 -13.53 7.67 8.00
C SER A 57 -14.99 8.10 7.87
N VAL A 58 -15.69 7.59 6.86
CA VAL A 58 -17.14 7.82 6.67
C VAL A 58 -17.90 7.27 7.87
N THR A 59 -17.64 6.02 8.23
CA THR A 59 -18.28 5.35 9.37
C THR A 59 -18.04 6.12 10.67
N TYR A 60 -16.81 6.56 10.92
CA TYR A 60 -16.48 7.36 12.09
C TYR A 60 -17.20 8.72 12.08
N PHE A 61 -17.25 9.40 10.94
CA PHE A 61 -17.90 10.72 10.84
C PHE A 61 -19.42 10.65 11.07
N GLU A 62 -20.06 9.58 10.63
CA GLU A 62 -21.52 9.38 10.76
C GLU A 62 -21.94 8.95 12.16
N ASN A 63 -21.03 8.33 12.93
CA ASN A 63 -21.31 7.90 14.28
C ASN A 63 -21.24 9.06 15.29
N GLU A 64 -22.17 9.07 16.24
CA GLU A 64 -22.12 10.01 17.36
C GLU A 64 -21.05 9.60 18.37
N HIS A 65 -20.21 10.56 18.75
CA HIS A 65 -19.12 10.35 19.70
C HIS A 65 -19.34 11.22 20.94
N ALA A 66 -18.91 10.72 22.10
CA ALA A 66 -18.90 11.46 23.35
C ALA A 66 -17.51 11.41 23.98
N ASN A 67 -17.12 12.48 24.66
CA ASN A 67 -15.88 12.50 25.43
C ASN A 67 -16.03 11.68 26.72
N ARG A 68 -14.94 11.54 27.49
CA ARG A 68 -14.93 10.81 28.76
C ARG A 68 -15.94 11.31 29.81
N LEU A 69 -16.40 12.56 29.67
CA LEU A 69 -17.40 13.18 30.56
C LEU A 69 -18.84 13.00 30.05
N GLY A 70 -19.04 12.24 28.96
CA GLY A 70 -20.35 12.02 28.34
C GLY A 70 -20.86 13.20 27.51
N ALA A 71 -20.05 14.24 27.30
CA ALA A 71 -20.44 15.35 26.44
C ALA A 71 -20.28 14.95 24.96
N ARG A 72 -21.33 15.21 24.16
CA ARG A 72 -21.29 14.97 22.71
C ARG A 72 -20.15 15.76 22.06
N ILE A 73 -19.39 15.07 21.23
CA ILE A 73 -18.35 15.65 20.40
C ILE A 73 -19.01 16.04 19.07
N PRO A 74 -18.76 17.25 18.51
CA PRO A 74 -19.22 17.60 17.18
C PRO A 74 -18.73 16.59 16.13
N MET A 75 -19.50 16.37 15.07
CA MET A 75 -19.10 15.50 13.95
C MET A 75 -17.68 15.84 13.50
N GLN A 76 -16.77 14.88 13.46
CA GLN A 76 -15.38 15.11 13.09
C GLN A 76 -14.74 13.81 12.64
N PHE A 77 -13.61 13.91 11.95
CA PHE A 77 -12.74 12.77 11.66
C PHE A 77 -11.81 12.48 12.85
N PRO A 78 -11.28 11.25 12.98
CA PRO A 78 -10.36 10.91 14.08
C PRO A 78 -9.00 11.59 13.90
N GLY A 79 -8.21 11.70 14.97
CA GLY A 79 -6.84 12.26 14.92
C GLY A 79 -6.73 13.79 14.90
N GLN A 80 -7.76 14.51 15.37
CA GLN A 80 -7.73 15.98 15.49
C GLN A 80 -6.73 16.44 16.57
N GLY A 81 -5.94 17.48 16.28
CA GLY A 81 -5.02 18.14 17.22
C GLY A 81 -3.56 17.64 17.16
N ASN A 82 -2.84 17.67 18.30
CA ASN A 82 -1.45 17.18 18.41
C ASN A 82 -1.32 15.64 18.34
N LEU A 83 -2.43 14.94 18.05
CA LEU A 83 -2.50 13.51 17.78
C LEU A 83 -2.53 13.29 16.26
N ALA A 84 -1.66 13.99 15.52
CA ALA A 84 -1.38 13.59 14.15
C ALA A 84 -1.05 12.11 14.22
N PRO A 85 -1.83 11.22 13.56
CA PRO A 85 -1.52 9.81 13.66
C PRO A 85 -0.10 9.61 13.22
N GLY A 86 0.61 8.86 14.05
CA GLY A 86 1.89 8.31 13.65
C GLY A 86 1.70 7.74 12.25
N GLU A 87 2.61 8.14 11.36
CA GLU A 87 2.87 7.46 10.10
C GLU A 87 2.85 5.95 10.40
N THR A 88 2.06 5.17 9.66
CA THR A 88 2.11 3.70 9.82
C THR A 88 3.52 3.23 9.50
N PRO A 89 3.85 1.97 9.83
CA PRO A 89 5.19 1.45 9.71
C PRO A 89 5.88 1.76 8.39
N GLY A 90 7.17 2.10 8.43
CA GLY A 90 8.00 2.25 7.22
C GLY A 90 8.42 3.65 6.80
N ARG A 91 8.74 4.51 7.77
CA ARG A 91 9.20 5.90 7.58
C ARG A 91 10.49 6.08 6.75
N ASN A 92 11.20 5.01 6.41
CA ASN A 92 12.41 5.07 5.57
C ASN A 92 12.13 4.57 4.14
N ALA A 93 13.14 4.67 3.26
CA ALA A 93 13.04 4.30 1.85
C ALA A 93 12.56 2.84 1.58
N CYS A 94 12.57 1.93 2.55
CA CYS A 94 12.21 0.52 2.36
C CYS A 94 11.61 -0.13 3.60
N CYS A 95 10.66 0.51 4.27
CA CYS A 95 9.98 -0.10 5.41
C CYS A 95 10.90 -0.61 6.56
N GLY A 96 11.97 0.11 6.87
CA GLY A 96 12.97 -0.25 7.87
C GLY A 96 14.17 -1.05 7.33
N GLN A 97 14.15 -1.50 6.07
CA GLN A 97 15.19 -2.38 5.52
C GLN A 97 16.45 -1.60 5.07
N PRO A 98 17.67 -2.16 5.25
CA PRO A 98 18.89 -1.57 4.70
C PRO A 98 18.85 -1.60 3.17
N SER A 99 19.14 -0.46 2.54
CA SER A 99 19.28 -0.36 1.08
C SER A 99 20.37 -1.34 0.61
N GLY A 100 20.01 -2.20 -0.35
CA GLY A 100 20.93 -3.20 -0.92
C GLY A 100 21.04 -4.56 -0.20
N GLY A 101 20.21 -4.84 0.82
CA GLY A 101 20.04 -6.17 1.41
C GLY A 101 19.05 -7.06 0.63
N ALA A 102 18.95 -8.35 0.98
CA ALA A 102 18.03 -9.30 0.35
C ALA A 102 16.62 -8.70 0.25
N VAL A 103 16.20 -8.45 -0.99
CA VAL A 103 15.03 -7.68 -1.41
C VAL A 103 13.75 -8.11 -0.67
N VAL A 104 13.48 -7.51 0.49
CA VAL A 104 12.14 -7.51 1.06
C VAL A 104 11.49 -6.21 0.60
N ASP A 105 10.88 -6.24 -0.60
CA ASP A 105 10.15 -5.09 -1.17
C ASP A 105 8.93 -4.66 -0.32
N LYS A 106 8.66 -5.35 0.80
CA LYS A 106 7.43 -5.22 1.57
C LYS A 106 7.73 -4.89 3.03
N CYS A 107 6.96 -3.96 3.56
CA CYS A 107 6.82 -3.70 4.97
C CYS A 107 6.26 -4.95 5.67
N LEU A 108 6.95 -5.41 6.71
CA LEU A 108 6.50 -6.50 7.56
C LEU A 108 5.74 -5.92 8.76
N PRO A 109 4.47 -6.30 8.98
CA PRO A 109 3.65 -5.72 10.05
C PRO A 109 4.10 -6.15 11.45
N GLU A 110 4.90 -7.21 11.55
CA GLU A 110 5.43 -7.75 12.81
C GLU A 110 6.52 -6.89 13.46
N ASN A 111 7.24 -6.08 12.68
CA ASN A 111 8.32 -5.26 13.21
C ASN A 111 7.82 -4.01 13.94
N GLU A 112 6.56 -3.61 13.75
CA GLU A 112 6.05 -2.29 14.18
C GLU A 112 4.56 -2.34 14.56
N ARG A 113 4.13 -3.41 15.26
CA ARG A 113 2.73 -3.61 15.73
C ARG A 113 2.13 -2.41 16.46
N ASP A 114 2.96 -1.71 17.24
CA ASP A 114 2.56 -0.53 18.03
C ASP A 114 2.01 0.61 17.16
N ALA A 115 2.37 0.68 15.88
CA ALA A 115 1.88 1.72 14.98
C ALA A 115 0.38 1.53 14.65
N TRP A 116 -0.10 0.29 14.54
CA TRP A 116 -1.52 -0.01 14.29
C TRP A 116 -2.38 0.15 15.55
N ASP A 117 -1.77 0.10 16.74
CA ASP A 117 -2.43 0.36 18.02
C ASP A 117 -2.71 1.85 18.26
N HIS A 118 -2.30 2.74 17.36
CA HIS A 118 -2.61 4.16 17.46
C HIS A 118 -4.13 4.40 17.40
N VAL A 119 -4.62 5.25 18.31
CA VAL A 119 -6.05 5.55 18.49
C VAL A 119 -6.78 5.95 17.21
N THR A 120 -6.11 6.62 16.27
CA THR A 120 -6.68 6.98 14.97
C THR A 120 -6.92 5.76 14.08
N TRP A 121 -5.97 4.82 14.02
CA TRP A 121 -6.12 3.61 13.19
C TRP A 121 -7.18 2.68 13.77
N GLN A 122 -7.22 2.55 15.10
CA GLN A 122 -8.30 1.85 15.81
C GLN A 122 -9.67 2.51 15.57
N ALA A 123 -9.76 3.84 15.63
CA ALA A 123 -10.99 4.58 15.33
C ALA A 123 -11.48 4.37 13.89
N LEU A 124 -10.56 4.22 12.94
CA LEU A 124 -10.86 3.90 11.55
C LEU A 124 -11.10 2.41 11.30
N SER A 125 -10.91 1.55 12.31
CA SER A 125 -10.90 0.10 12.17
C SER A 125 -9.98 -0.37 11.03
N PHE A 126 -8.82 0.29 10.89
CA PHE A 126 -7.87 0.04 9.82
C PHE A 126 -6.57 -0.56 10.36
N GLY A 127 -6.13 -1.63 9.74
CA GLY A 127 -4.84 -2.29 9.97
C GLY A 127 -4.46 -3.13 8.77
N VAL A 128 -3.17 -3.41 8.62
CA VAL A 128 -2.64 -4.27 7.57
C VAL A 128 -1.82 -5.39 8.20
N ASP A 129 -2.38 -6.60 8.19
CA ASP A 129 -1.78 -7.78 8.83
C ASP A 129 -0.83 -8.56 7.90
N ASP A 130 -0.91 -8.29 6.60
CA ASP A 130 -0.07 -8.92 5.58
C ASP A 130 1.13 -8.03 5.19
N PRO A 131 2.22 -8.62 4.66
CA PRO A 131 3.31 -7.85 4.06
C PRO A 131 2.82 -6.95 2.92
N HIS A 132 3.12 -5.66 2.99
CA HIS A 132 2.56 -4.60 2.13
C HIS A 132 3.63 -3.65 1.58
N TYR A 133 3.37 -2.96 0.48
CA TYR A 133 4.35 -2.07 -0.19
C TYR A 133 4.30 -0.60 0.28
N PHE A 134 3.23 -0.21 0.97
CA PHE A 134 2.95 1.19 1.26
C PHE A 134 2.73 1.43 2.74
N TRP A 135 3.33 2.49 3.26
CA TRP A 135 2.97 3.05 4.55
C TRP A 135 1.91 4.14 4.36
N TYR A 136 1.13 4.37 5.40
CA TYR A 136 -0.05 5.22 5.37
C TYR A 136 0.09 6.37 6.36
N ASN A 137 -0.51 7.49 6.00
CA ASN A 137 -0.62 8.67 6.83
C ASN A 137 -2.06 9.18 6.75
N TYR A 138 -2.59 9.69 7.85
CA TYR A 138 -3.97 10.17 7.90
C TYR A 138 -4.03 11.52 8.63
N VAL A 139 -4.23 12.63 7.94
CA VAL A 139 -4.37 13.92 8.64
C VAL A 139 -5.82 14.36 8.59
N SER A 140 -6.38 14.76 9.73
CA SER A 140 -7.69 15.40 9.77
C SER A 140 -7.64 16.79 10.39
N THR A 141 -8.54 17.66 9.94
CA THR A 141 -8.64 19.04 10.40
C THR A 141 -10.09 19.49 10.48
N GLY A 142 -10.40 20.38 11.43
CA GLY A 142 -11.70 21.01 11.58
C GLY A 142 -12.78 20.12 12.19
N VAL A 143 -13.90 20.71 12.58
CA VAL A 143 -15.03 20.03 13.20
C VAL A 143 -16.34 20.42 12.51
N GLY A 144 -17.35 19.59 12.68
CA GLY A 144 -18.64 19.70 12.01
C GLY A 144 -18.54 19.43 10.52
N VAL A 145 -19.43 20.08 9.77
CA VAL A 145 -19.60 19.94 8.32
C VAL A 145 -18.45 20.52 7.50
N SER A 146 -17.51 21.25 8.12
CA SER A 146 -16.29 21.75 7.47
C SER A 146 -15.06 20.92 7.80
N SER A 147 -15.22 19.83 8.56
CA SER A 147 -14.11 18.91 8.81
C SER A 147 -13.64 18.24 7.53
N SER A 148 -12.35 17.98 7.44
CA SER A 148 -11.74 17.28 6.31
C SER A 148 -10.68 16.31 6.79
N PHE A 149 -10.41 15.30 5.97
CA PHE A 149 -9.26 14.43 6.14
C PHE A 149 -8.54 14.20 4.82
N THR A 150 -7.26 13.87 4.95
CA THR A 150 -6.36 13.50 3.88
C THR A 150 -5.68 12.20 4.28
N ALA A 151 -6.02 11.10 3.60
CA ALA A 151 -5.35 9.82 3.72
C ALA A 151 -4.30 9.71 2.61
N ARG A 152 -3.08 9.32 2.96
CA ARG A 152 -1.96 9.12 2.02
C ARG A 152 -1.41 7.72 2.15
N ALA A 153 -0.98 7.16 1.02
CA ALA A 153 -0.19 5.96 0.93
C ALA A 153 1.13 6.32 0.23
N HIS A 154 2.26 6.02 0.87
CA HIS A 154 3.60 6.28 0.38
C HIS A 154 4.35 4.96 0.28
N GLY A 155 5.08 4.74 -0.81
CA GLY A 155 5.90 3.55 -0.97
C GLY A 155 7.03 3.85 -1.94
N ASN A 156 8.24 3.44 -1.58
CA ASN A 156 9.35 3.41 -2.52
C ASN A 156 9.43 1.97 -3.04
N LEU A 157 9.14 1.83 -4.33
CA LEU A 157 8.81 0.53 -4.94
C LEU A 157 10.02 -0.18 -5.55
N ASN A 158 11.13 0.56 -5.70
CA ASN A 158 12.40 0.08 -6.24
C ASN A 158 13.49 -0.01 -5.17
N CYS A 159 13.18 0.44 -3.95
CA CYS A 159 14.03 0.40 -2.79
C CYS A 159 15.36 1.13 -2.92
N ASP A 160 15.38 2.25 -3.64
CA ASP A 160 16.56 3.07 -3.80
C ASP A 160 16.67 4.19 -2.73
N ASP A 161 17.85 4.81 -2.62
CA ASP A 161 18.10 5.87 -1.63
C ASP A 161 17.78 7.28 -2.17
N ASN A 162 17.04 7.41 -3.29
CA ASN A 162 16.81 8.69 -3.95
C ASN A 162 15.70 9.53 -3.27
N ASN A 163 14.99 8.96 -2.29
CA ASN A 163 13.88 9.56 -1.54
C ASN A 163 12.69 10.01 -2.41
N VAL A 164 12.50 9.35 -3.56
CA VAL A 164 11.31 9.40 -4.41
C VAL A 164 10.36 8.32 -3.91
N PHE A 165 9.07 8.69 -3.84
CA PHE A 165 8.04 7.78 -3.37
C PHE A 165 6.86 7.81 -4.33
N SER A 166 6.31 6.64 -4.61
CA SER A 166 4.96 6.51 -5.11
C SER A 166 3.98 6.96 -4.03
N THR A 167 3.27 8.05 -4.31
CA THR A 167 2.32 8.65 -3.38
C THR A 167 0.92 8.59 -3.95
N PHE A 168 -0.01 8.06 -3.18
CA PHE A 168 -1.44 8.08 -3.46
C PHE A 168 -2.16 8.82 -2.34
N GLU A 169 -3.06 9.73 -2.67
CA GLU A 169 -3.77 10.57 -1.72
C GLU A 169 -5.26 10.52 -1.99
N ARG A 170 -6.05 10.40 -0.92
CA ARG A 170 -7.50 10.49 -0.96
C ARG A 170 -7.98 11.47 0.10
N VAL A 171 -8.86 12.38 -0.31
CA VAL A 171 -9.41 13.43 0.54
C VAL A 171 -10.91 13.22 0.73
N GLY A 172 -11.39 13.46 1.94
CA GLY A 172 -12.81 13.54 2.26
C GLY A 172 -13.14 14.80 3.06
N VAL A 173 -14.32 15.35 2.81
CA VAL A 173 -14.84 16.54 3.49
C VAL A 173 -16.24 16.22 3.99
N GLY A 174 -16.58 16.67 5.20
CA GLY A 174 -17.94 16.58 5.72
C GLY A 174 -18.93 17.32 4.80
N SER A 175 -20.16 16.80 4.68
CA SER A 175 -21.24 17.47 3.96
C SER A 175 -22.19 18.19 4.91
N PRO A 176 -22.72 19.38 4.55
CA PRO A 176 -23.84 20.01 5.24
C PRO A 176 -25.11 19.16 5.28
N THR A 177 -25.28 18.24 4.32
CA THR A 177 -26.47 17.37 4.20
C THR A 177 -26.35 16.08 5.01
N GLY A 178 -25.27 15.91 5.79
CA GLY A 178 -24.90 14.63 6.40
C GLY A 178 -24.05 13.78 5.47
N GLY A 179 -23.15 12.99 6.06
CA GLY A 179 -22.19 12.14 5.36
C GLY A 179 -20.91 12.85 4.92
N VAL A 180 -20.08 12.13 4.16
CA VAL A 180 -18.77 12.58 3.70
C VAL A 180 -18.74 12.62 2.18
N VAL A 181 -18.32 13.74 1.62
CA VAL A 181 -18.04 13.87 0.19
C VAL A 181 -16.55 13.61 -0.03
N GLY A 182 -16.25 12.58 -0.83
CA GLY A 182 -14.89 12.35 -1.30
C GLY A 182 -14.55 13.27 -2.48
N GLY A 183 -13.31 13.76 -2.54
CA GLY A 183 -12.78 14.35 -3.78
C GLY A 183 -12.95 13.37 -4.95
N ALA A 184 -13.13 13.88 -6.17
CA ALA A 184 -13.54 13.11 -7.36
C ALA A 184 -12.59 11.95 -7.79
N GLY A 185 -11.52 11.68 -7.05
CA GLY A 185 -10.57 10.61 -7.34
C GLY A 185 -9.49 10.46 -6.29
N ILE A 186 -8.58 9.52 -6.54
CA ILE A 186 -7.33 9.36 -5.82
C ILE A 186 -6.28 10.18 -6.58
N PHE A 187 -5.63 11.11 -5.90
CA PHE A 187 -4.50 11.84 -6.45
C PHE A 187 -3.28 10.94 -6.36
N SER A 188 -2.51 10.87 -7.44
CA SER A 188 -1.29 10.09 -7.47
C SER A 188 -0.11 10.94 -7.91
N ARG A 189 1.06 10.67 -7.33
CA ARG A 189 2.36 11.20 -7.77
C ARG A 189 3.34 10.05 -7.86
N ASN A 190 4.08 9.99 -8.97
CA ASN A 190 5.07 8.95 -9.23
C ASN A 190 4.49 7.54 -9.01
N GLU A 191 3.34 7.24 -9.62
CA GLU A 191 2.60 5.95 -9.47
C GLU A 191 3.49 4.72 -9.64
N VAL A 192 4.55 4.89 -10.41
CA VAL A 192 5.55 3.88 -10.71
C VAL A 192 6.89 4.59 -10.65
N GLU A 193 7.67 4.28 -9.62
CA GLU A 193 9.10 4.53 -9.61
C GLU A 193 9.85 3.61 -10.59
#